data_AF-A0A330L3P9-F1
#
_entry.id   AF-A0A330L3P9-F1
#
_cell.length_a   1.000
_cell.length_b   1.000
_cell.length_c   1.000
_cell.angle_alpha   90.00
_cell.angle_beta   90.00
_cell.angle_gamma   90.00
#
_symmetry.space_group_name_H-M   'P 1'
#
loop_
_entity.id
_entity.type
_entity.pdbx_description
1 polymer ?
#
loop_
_entity_poly.entity_id
_entity_poly.type
_entity_poly.pdbx_seq_one_letter_code
_entity_poly.pdbx_strand_id
1 'polypeptide(L)' 'MAEPKPLTYDEQKAAEAAFVGAPSNPKWTEAAQLLYARLSATVQTRSKETIGTSTGSAIHDGNTTRR' A
#
# COMPACT_ATOMS: atom_id res chain seq x y z
N MET A 1 20.64 4.61 -21.52
CA MET A 1 19.28 4.02 -21.59
C MET A 1 19.09 3.22 -20.31
N ALA A 2 18.13 3.57 -19.45
CA ALA A 2 17.87 2.79 -18.24
C ALA A 2 16.94 1.63 -18.63
N GLU A 3 17.53 0.48 -18.94
CA GLU A 3 16.76 -0.74 -19.15
C GLU A 3 15.99 -1.04 -17.86
N PRO A 4 14.67 -1.31 -17.91
CA PRO A 4 13.91 -1.63 -16.72
C PRO A 4 14.47 -2.94 -16.17
N LYS A 5 15.20 -2.84 -15.06
CA LYS A 5 15.81 -4.00 -14.42
C LYS A 5 14.67 -4.97 -14.10
N PRO A 6 14.65 -6.18 -14.69
CA PRO A 6 13.55 -7.10 -14.49
C PRO A 6 13.43 -7.36 -12.99
N LEU A 7 12.21 -7.23 -12.46
CA LEU A 7 11.91 -7.52 -11.06
C LEU A 7 12.49 -8.88 -10.71
N THR A 8 13.29 -8.91 -9.64
CA THR A 8 13.93 -10.10 -9.12
C THR A 8 12.86 -11.14 -8.79
N TYR A 9 13.18 -12.42 -8.93
CA TYR A 9 12.23 -13.51 -8.65
C TYR A 9 11.53 -13.35 -7.29
N ASP A 10 12.28 -12.90 -6.27
CA ASP A 10 11.75 -12.64 -4.93
C ASP A 10 10.70 -11.52 -4.90
N GLU A 11 10.87 -10.46 -5.70
CA GLU A 11 9.93 -9.32 -5.76
C GLU A 11 8.61 -9.75 -6.41
N GLN A 12 8.66 -10.58 -7.45
CA GLN A 12 7.47 -11.15 -8.07
C GLN A 12 6.74 -12.08 -7.09
N LYS A 13 7.47 -12.96 -6.39
CA LYS A 13 6.89 -13.86 -5.38
C LYS A 13 6.32 -13.10 -4.18
N ALA A 14 6.97 -12.04 -3.74
CA ALA A 14 6.49 -11.17 -2.66
C ALA A 14 5.18 -10.48 -3.04
N ALA A 15 5.08 -9.96 -4.27
CA ALA A 15 3.86 -9.35 -4.76
C ALA A 15 2.71 -10.36 -4.82
N GLU A 16 2.95 -11.51 -5.43
CA GLU A 16 1.98 -12.61 -5.51
C GLU A 16 1.51 -13.02 -4.10
N ALA A 17 2.44 -13.24 -3.17
CA ALA A 17 2.14 -13.59 -1.78
C ALA A 17 1.29 -12.55 -1.06
N ALA A 18 1.56 -11.25 -1.26
CA ALA A 18 0.79 -10.18 -0.65
C ALA A 18 -0.66 -10.12 -1.17
N PHE A 19 -0.89 -10.43 -2.45
CA PHE A 19 -2.23 -10.49 -3.03
C PHE A 19 -3.01 -11.75 -2.62
N VAL A 20 -2.35 -12.91 -2.55
CA VAL A 20 -3.01 -14.17 -2.15
C VAL A 20 -3.13 -14.33 -0.63
N GLY A 21 -2.48 -13.46 0.16
CA GLY A 21 -2.45 -13.56 1.63
C GLY A 21 -1.51 -14.66 2.15
N ALA A 22 -0.49 -15.04 1.39
CA ALA A 22 0.52 -16.01 1.80
C ALA A 22 1.53 -15.40 2.79
N PRO A 23 2.19 -16.21 3.64
CA PRO A 23 3.20 -15.72 4.58
C PRO A 23 4.45 -15.18 3.87
N SER A 24 5.08 -14.16 4.45
CA SER A 24 6.36 -13.63 3.96
C SER A 24 7.47 -14.67 4.07
N ASN A 25 8.30 -14.81 3.03
CA ASN A 25 9.49 -15.66 3.09
C ASN A 25 10.71 -14.85 3.58
N PRO A 26 11.36 -15.24 4.70
CA PRO A 26 12.52 -14.52 5.22
C PRO A 26 13.78 -14.63 4.32
N LYS A 27 13.75 -15.49 3.29
CA LYS A 27 14.83 -15.60 2.29
C LYS A 27 14.77 -14.53 1.20
N TRP A 28 13.69 -13.75 1.13
CA TRP A 28 13.55 -12.70 0.13
C TRP A 28 14.52 -11.54 0.38
N THR A 29 14.89 -10.86 -0.69
CA THR A 29 15.67 -9.62 -0.62
C THR A 29 14.93 -8.54 0.17
N GLU A 30 15.67 -7.57 0.71
CA GLU A 30 15.09 -6.45 1.47
C GLU A 30 14.02 -5.68 0.66
N ALA A 31 14.24 -5.51 -0.65
CA ALA A 31 13.28 -4.90 -1.56
C ALA A 31 11.97 -5.71 -1.66
N ALA A 32 12.06 -7.03 -1.77
CA ALA A 32 10.90 -7.92 -1.82
C ALA A 32 10.14 -7.95 -0.48
N GLN A 33 10.84 -7.93 0.66
CA GLN A 33 10.20 -7.82 1.98
C GLN A 33 9.46 -6.49 2.14
N LEU A 34 10.07 -5.39 1.71
CA LEU A 34 9.44 -4.07 1.71
C LEU A 34 8.20 -4.03 0.80
N LEU A 35 8.28 -4.62 -0.40
CA LEU A 35 7.16 -4.76 -1.32
C LEU A 35 6.02 -5.57 -0.70
N TYR A 36 6.32 -6.73 -0.10
CA TYR A 36 5.33 -7.55 0.59
C TYR A 36 4.62 -6.76 1.70
N ALA A 37 5.37 -6.07 2.56
CA ALA A 37 4.81 -5.29 3.65
C ALA A 37 3.89 -4.18 3.14
N ARG A 38 4.30 -3.42 2.12
CA ARG A 38 3.49 -2.35 1.54
C ARG A 38 2.25 -2.87 0.82
N LEU A 39 2.39 -3.93 0.02
CA LEU A 39 1.28 -4.53 -0.70
C LEU A 39 0.28 -5.15 0.27
N SER A 40 0.74 -5.89 1.27
CA SER A 40 -0.13 -6.47 2.30
C SER A 40 -0.89 -5.39 3.08
N ALA A 41 -0.23 -4.29 3.45
CA ALA A 41 -0.91 -3.15 4.06
C ALA A 41 -1.97 -2.55 3.12
N THR A 42 -1.63 -2.37 1.84
CA THR A 42 -2.53 -1.76 0.82
C THR A 42 -3.74 -2.66 0.50
N VAL A 43 -3.53 -3.97 0.41
CA VAL A 43 -4.60 -4.96 0.20
C VAL A 43 -5.55 -4.96 1.40
N GLN A 44 -5.02 -4.93 2.63
CA GLN A 44 -5.83 -4.85 3.84
C GLN A 44 -6.58 -3.51 3.98
N THR A 45 -5.96 -2.39 3.60
CA THR A 45 -6.66 -1.09 3.61
C THR A 45 -7.76 -1.06 2.57
N ARG A 46 -7.56 -1.63 1.38
CA ARG A 46 -8.61 -1.74 0.35
C ARG A 46 -9.81 -2.55 0.82
N SER A 47 -9.60 -3.59 1.63
CA SER A 47 -10.70 -4.36 2.23
C SER A 47 -11.45 -3.59 3.32
N LYS A 48 -10.81 -2.66 4.03
CA LYS A 48 -11.47 -1.77 5.00
C LYS A 48 -12.13 -0.55 4.34
N GLU A 49 -11.72 -0.19 3.12
CA GLU A 49 -12.28 0.92 2.34
C GLU A 49 -13.36 0.42 1.36
N THR A 50 -14.44 -0.13 1.89
CA THR A 50 -15.73 -0.21 1.16
C THR A 50 -16.63 0.97 1.53
N ILE A 51 -16.06 2.14 1.85
CA ILE A 51 -16.86 3.32 2.18
C ILE A 51 -16.05 4.61 2.01
N GLY A 52 -16.63 5.51 1.23
CA GLY A 52 -16.41 6.94 1.41
C GLY A 52 -15.52 7.60 0.38
N THR A 53 -16.15 8.14 -0.66
CA THR A 53 -15.82 9.48 -1.14
C THR A 53 -15.43 10.38 0.04
N SER A 54 -14.21 10.92 0.04
CA SER A 54 -13.86 12.28 0.49
C SER A 54 -12.40 12.28 0.92
N THR A 55 -11.52 12.58 -0.03
CA THR A 55 -10.30 13.30 0.27
C THR A 55 -10.67 14.48 1.16
N GLY A 56 -10.36 14.38 2.44
CA GLY A 56 -10.44 15.48 3.39
C GLY A 56 -9.51 16.61 2.94
N SER A 57 -10.01 17.48 2.07
CA SER A 57 -9.59 18.87 2.07
C SER A 57 -10.23 19.50 3.29
N ALA A 58 -9.42 19.65 4.32
CA ALA A 58 -9.73 20.36 5.55
C ALA A 58 -10.37 21.72 5.23
N ILE A 59 -11.70 21.80 5.35
CA ILE A 59 -12.37 23.07 5.63
C ILE A 59 -11.91 23.48 7.03
N HIS A 60 -10.95 24.40 7.07
CA HIS A 60 -10.54 25.08 8.29
C HIS A 60 -11.74 25.88 8.81
N ASP A 61 -12.24 25.43 9.96
CA ASP A 61 -13.24 26.08 10.80
C ASP A 61 -12.80 27.51 11.16
N GLY A 62 -13.77 28.43 11.23
CA GLY A 62 -13.56 29.70 11.95
C GLY A 62 -14.26 30.91 11.35
N ASN A 63 -15.59 30.99 11.47
CA ASN A 63 -16.23 32.20 12.05
C ASN A 63 -17.71 31.94 12.35
N THR A 64 -17.99 31.37 13.51
CA THR A 64 -19.23 31.70 14.23
C THR A 64 -18.99 33.01 14.97
N THR A 65 -19.58 34.10 14.51
CA THR A 65 -19.95 35.22 15.40
C THR A 65 -21.33 35.69 15.00
N ARG A 66 -22.31 35.26 15.80
CA ARG A 66 -23.60 35.95 16.00
C ARG A 66 -23.35 37.44 16.22
N ARG A 67 -24.05 38.31 15.48
CA ARG A 67 -24.85 39.42 16.03
C ARG A 67 -25.68 40.07 14.94
#